data_AF-A0A958TNS4-F1
#
_entry.id   AF-A0A958TNS4-F1
#
_cell.length_a   1.000
_cell.length_b   1.000
_cell.length_c   1.000
_cell.angle_alpha   90.00
_cell.angle_beta   90.00
_cell.angle_gamma   90.00
#
_symmetry.space_group_name_H-M   'P 1'
#
loop_
_entity.id
_entity.type
_entity.pdbx_description
1 polymer ?
#
loop_
_entity_poly.entity_id
_entity_poly.type
_entity_poly.pdbx_seq_one_letter_code
_entity_poly.pdbx_strand_id
1 'polypeptide(L)'
;SKLFWTAHKVDLIELIYALYTSGAINRGTANINDIANSFEILLGADLGDFYRTYSEIRARKIHRTKFMDALRESLDRHMLNLDR
;
A
#
# COMPACT_ATOMS: atom_id res chain seq x y z
N SER A 1 -13.55 -10.36 -8.40
CA SER A 1 -12.08 -10.60 -8.32
C SER A 1 -11.84 -11.94 -7.66
N LYS A 2 -10.78 -12.70 -8.02
CA LYS A 2 -10.30 -13.89 -7.27
C LYS A 2 -9.18 -13.54 -6.27
N LEU A 3 -8.81 -12.26 -6.20
CA LEU A 3 -7.76 -11.78 -5.31
C LEU A 3 -8.37 -11.30 -4.00
N PHE A 4 -7.71 -11.62 -2.89
CA PHE A 4 -8.06 -11.14 -1.56
C PHE A 4 -6.81 -10.68 -0.83
N TRP A 5 -6.92 -9.58 -0.07
CA TRP A 5 -5.83 -9.07 0.73
C TRP A 5 -5.60 -9.97 1.95
N THR A 6 -4.37 -10.43 2.13
CA THR A 6 -3.98 -11.33 3.23
C THR A 6 -3.01 -10.72 4.22
N ALA A 7 -2.31 -9.63 3.84
CA ALA A 7 -1.45 -8.89 4.76
C ALA A 7 -2.28 -8.02 5.71
N HIS A 8 -1.63 -7.25 6.58
CA HIS A 8 -2.38 -6.42 7.52
C HIS A 8 -3.10 -5.28 6.80
N LYS A 9 -4.23 -4.84 7.35
CA LYS A 9 -4.99 -3.68 6.83
C LYS A 9 -4.09 -2.43 6.75
N VAL A 10 -3.26 -2.23 7.77
CA VAL A 10 -2.32 -1.09 7.84
C VAL A 10 -1.31 -1.08 6.70
N ASP A 11 -0.92 -2.26 6.20
CA ASP A 11 0.01 -2.42 5.08
C ASP A 11 -0.66 -2.00 3.76
N LEU A 12 -1.93 -2.35 3.58
CA LEU A 12 -2.71 -1.92 2.41
C LEU A 12 -2.90 -0.40 2.39
N ILE A 13 -3.18 0.19 3.55
CA ILE A 13 -3.33 1.64 3.71
C ILE A 13 -2.00 2.34 3.40
N GLU A 14 -0.88 1.79 3.88
CA GLU A 14 0.45 2.30 3.55
C GLU A 14 0.69 2.30 2.02
N LEU A 15 0.37 1.19 1.35
CA LEU A 15 0.49 1.06 -0.11
C LEU A 15 -0.39 2.07 -0.87
N ILE A 16 -1.65 2.23 -0.46
CA ILE A 16 -2.57 3.19 -1.06
C ILE A 16 -2.01 4.62 -0.96
N TYR A 17 -1.51 5.01 0.21
CA TYR A 17 -0.90 6.32 0.38
C TYR A 17 0.40 6.48 -0.40
N ALA A 18 1.21 5.42 -0.54
CA ALA A 18 2.41 5.45 -1.39
C ALA A 18 2.05 5.68 -2.87
N LEU A 19 1.02 5.01 -3.39
CA LEU A 19 0.52 5.20 -4.75
C LEU A 19 -0.08 6.60 -4.97
N TYR A 20 -0.86 7.09 -3.99
CA TYR A 20 -1.41 8.43 -4.02
C TYR A 20 -0.31 9.50 -4.05
N THR A 21 0.64 9.43 -3.12
CA THR A 21 1.70 10.44 -2.97
C THR A 21 2.76 10.39 -4.08
N SER A 22 2.99 9.23 -4.70
CA SER A 22 3.89 9.11 -5.85
C SER A 22 3.30 9.70 -7.14
N GLY A 23 1.99 9.90 -7.19
CA GLY A 23 1.31 10.37 -8.41
C GLY A 23 1.31 9.35 -9.55
N ALA A 24 1.60 8.08 -9.27
CA ALA A 24 1.69 7.03 -10.29
C ALA A 24 0.34 6.74 -10.98
N ILE A 25 -0.78 7.03 -10.31
CA ILE A 25 -2.13 6.80 -10.84
C ILE A 25 -2.69 8.08 -11.45
N ASN A 26 -3.24 7.98 -12.66
CA ASN A 26 -3.85 9.09 -13.41
C ASN A 26 -2.96 10.34 -13.45
N ARG A 27 -1.63 10.17 -13.57
CA ARG A 27 -0.65 11.26 -13.59
C ARG A 27 -0.80 12.21 -12.38
N GLY A 28 -1.10 11.66 -11.21
CA GLY A 28 -1.26 12.41 -9.96
C GLY A 28 -2.60 13.11 -9.78
N THR A 29 -3.58 12.87 -10.65
CA THR A 29 -4.91 13.50 -10.56
C THR A 29 -5.95 12.66 -9.81
N ALA A 30 -5.60 11.40 -9.46
CA ALA A 30 -6.51 10.53 -8.73
C ALA A 30 -6.71 10.98 -7.28
N ASN A 31 -7.96 10.98 -6.81
CA ASN A 31 -8.26 11.19 -5.40
C ASN A 31 -7.90 9.93 -4.60
N ILE A 32 -7.40 10.11 -3.37
CA ILE A 32 -7.09 9.00 -2.48
C ILE A 32 -8.32 8.12 -2.18
N ASN A 33 -9.52 8.68 -2.08
CA ASN A 33 -10.74 7.91 -1.89
C ASN A 33 -11.01 6.97 -3.08
N ASP A 34 -10.76 7.43 -4.30
CA ASP A 34 -10.97 6.61 -5.50
C ASP A 34 -9.98 5.45 -5.55
N ILE A 35 -8.73 5.70 -5.16
CA ILE A 35 -7.70 4.66 -5.04
C ILE A 35 -8.12 3.67 -3.94
N ALA A 36 -8.49 4.14 -2.75
CA ALA A 36 -8.90 3.29 -1.63
C ALA A 36 -10.09 2.37 -2.00
N ASN A 37 -11.17 2.94 -2.54
CA ASN A 37 -12.34 2.18 -2.99
C ASN A 37 -11.99 1.14 -4.05
N SER A 38 -11.09 1.49 -4.97
CA SER A 38 -10.62 0.55 -6.00
C SER A 38 -9.90 -0.66 -5.39
N PHE A 39 -9.06 -0.43 -4.38
CA PHE A 39 -8.34 -1.50 -3.69
C PHE A 39 -9.25 -2.36 -2.80
N GLU A 40 -10.27 -1.78 -2.15
CA GLU A 40 -11.29 -2.54 -1.42
C GLU A 40 -12.03 -3.52 -2.33
N ILE A 41 -12.49 -3.06 -3.50
CA ILE A 41 -13.19 -3.89 -4.47
C ILE A 41 -12.25 -4.94 -5.08
N LEU A 42 -11.04 -4.54 -5.47
CA LEU A 42 -10.08 -5.41 -6.14
C LEU A 42 -9.61 -6.56 -5.25
N LEU A 43 -9.42 -6.27 -3.96
CA LEU A 43 -8.79 -7.18 -2.99
C LEU A 43 -9.75 -7.65 -1.88
N GLY A 44 -11.05 -7.36 -1.99
CA GLY A 44 -12.05 -7.78 -1.00
C GLY A 44 -11.69 -7.36 0.43
N ALA A 45 -11.11 -6.17 0.60
CA ALA A 45 -10.70 -5.64 1.90
C ALA A 45 -11.71 -4.61 2.40
N ASP A 46 -11.77 -4.43 3.72
CA ASP A 46 -12.45 -3.32 4.39
C ASP A 46 -11.38 -2.45 5.06
N LEU A 47 -11.21 -1.21 4.60
CA LEU A 47 -10.21 -0.27 5.09
C LEU A 47 -10.69 0.54 6.29
N GLY A 48 -12.00 0.62 6.55
CA GLY A 48 -12.57 1.43 7.62
C GLY A 48 -12.07 2.88 7.61
N ASP A 49 -11.73 3.42 8.79
CA ASP A 49 -11.16 4.77 8.92
C ASP A 49 -9.66 4.80 8.54
N PHE A 50 -9.41 4.72 7.25
CA PHE A 50 -8.04 4.68 6.71
C PHE A 50 -7.28 6.00 6.89
N TYR A 51 -7.98 7.14 7.06
CA TYR A 51 -7.36 8.42 7.39
C TYR A 51 -6.76 8.42 8.79
N ARG A 52 -7.48 7.89 9.77
CA ARG A 52 -6.96 7.71 11.13
C ARG A 52 -5.80 6.74 11.15
N THR A 53 -5.94 5.57 10.52
CA THR A 53 -4.85 4.58 10.48
C THR A 53 -3.61 5.15 9.82
N TYR A 54 -3.73 5.92 8.74
CA TYR A 54 -2.58 6.59 8.15
C TYR A 54 -1.96 7.66 9.06
N SER A 55 -2.77 8.40 9.82
CA SER A 55 -2.26 9.34 10.82
C SER A 55 -1.44 8.61 11.91
N GLU A 56 -1.87 7.41 12.32
CA GLU A 56 -1.12 6.55 13.23
C GLU A 56 0.19 6.03 12.60
N ILE A 57 0.20 5.68 11.32
CA ILE A 57 1.42 5.33 10.57
C ILE A 57 2.41 6.52 10.59
N ARG A 58 1.95 7.73 10.28
CA ARG A 58 2.77 8.95 10.26
C ARG A 58 3.36 9.29 11.62
N ALA A 59 2.64 8.99 12.70
CA ALA A 59 3.08 9.25 14.08
C ALA A 59 4.22 8.31 14.54
N ARG A 60 4.49 7.20 13.84
CA ARG A 60 5.58 6.28 14.19
C ARG A 60 6.93 7.00 14.15
N LYS A 61 7.77 6.77 15.16
CA LYS A 61 9.12 7.37 15.24
C LYS A 61 10.14 6.63 14.35
N ILE A 62 9.92 5.34 14.14
CA ILE A 62 10.81 4.43 13.40
C ILE A 62 9.94 3.57 12.49
N HIS A 63 10.43 3.23 11.29
CA HIS A 63 9.75 2.36 10.31
C HIS A 63 8.34 2.84 9.90
N ARG A 64 8.26 4.09 9.43
CA ARG A 64 7.00 4.66 8.90
C ARG A 64 6.53 3.97 7.63
N THR A 65 7.45 3.44 6.82
CA THR A 65 7.20 2.82 5.51
C THR A 65 7.56 1.32 5.52
N LYS A 66 7.19 0.63 6.60
CA LYS A 66 7.61 -0.75 6.86
C LYS A 66 7.17 -1.69 5.74
N PHE A 67 5.97 -1.52 5.21
CA PHE A 67 5.46 -2.39 4.16
C PHE A 67 6.15 -2.10 2.82
N MET A 68 6.41 -0.84 2.50
CA MET A 68 7.17 -0.48 1.29
C MET A 68 8.60 -1.05 1.32
N ASP A 69 9.26 -1.01 2.47
CA ASP A 69 10.58 -1.60 2.66
C ASP A 69 10.53 -3.12 2.40
N ALA A 70 9.53 -3.81 2.96
CA ALA A 70 9.34 -5.25 2.76
C ALA A 70 9.05 -5.62 1.30
N LEU A 71 8.23 -4.84 0.58
CA LEU A 71 7.94 -5.06 -0.84
C LEU A 71 9.20 -4.92 -1.68
N ARG A 72 10.00 -3.87 -1.43
CA ARG A 72 11.27 -3.65 -2.12
C ARG A 72 12.23 -4.82 -1.88
N GLU A 73 12.47 -5.19 -0.63
CA GLU A 73 13.36 -6.30 -0.29
C GLU A 73 12.91 -7.62 -0.92
N SER A 74 11.60 -7.87 -0.96
CA SER A 74 11.06 -9.07 -1.59
C SER A 74 11.31 -9.08 -3.10
N LEU A 75 11.15 -7.93 -3.77
CA LEU A 75 11.39 -7.80 -5.21
C LEU A 75 12.88 -7.93 -5.54
N ASP A 76 13.74 -7.21 -4.82
CA ASP A 76 15.20 -7.26 -4.98
C ASP A 76 15.73 -8.70 -4.84
N ARG A 77 15.23 -9.42 -3.82
CA ARG A 77 15.59 -10.83 -3.61
C ARG A 77 15.15 -11.74 -4.75
N HIS A 78 13.96 -11.50 -5.30
CA HIS A 78 13.46 -12.28 -6.43
C HIS A 78 14.35 -12.07 -7.66
N MET A 79 14.70 -10.83 -7.99
CA MET A 79 15.60 -10.51 -9.10
C MET A 79 16.98 -11.14 -8.93
N LEU A 80 17.59 -10.99 -7.74
CA LEU A 80 18.88 -11.61 -7.42
C LEU A 80 18.89 -13.13 -7.56
N ASN A 81 17.76 -13.81 -7.34
CA ASN A 81 17.65 -15.25 -7.51
C ASN A 81 17.50 -15.66 -8.98
N LEU A 82 17.00 -14.78 -9.85
CA LEU A 82 16.88 -15.02 -11.29
C LEU A 82 18.19 -14.78 -12.04
N ASP A 83 19.03 -13.87 -11.53
CA ASP A 83 20.34 -13.53 -12.11
C ASP A 83 21.46 -14.53 -11.73
N ARG A 84 21.14 -15.57 -10.94
CA ARG A 84 22.04 -16.66 -10.55
C ARG A 84 21.91 -17.85 -11.49
#